data_AF-A0A1X1BMD6-F1
#
_entry.id   AF-A0A1X1BMD6-F1
#
_cell.length_a   1.000
_cell.length_b   1.000
_cell.length_c   1.000
_cell.angle_alpha   90.00
_cell.angle_beta   90.00
_cell.angle_gamma   90.00
#
_symmetry.space_group_name_H-M   'P 1'
#
loop_
_entity.id
_entity.type
_entity.pdbx_description
1 polymer ?
#
loop_
_entity_poly.entity_id
_entity_poly.type
_entity_poly.pdbx_seq_one_letter_code
_entity_poly.pdbx_strand_id
1 'polypeptide(L)'
;MSNVVGCDSSFPNSSDMQMSGTTLRRLEDEISGEESLAKSKTVVRVPDAVQRCGTTASECSSISESSEAHPEQDFGCTEYSEPVVADQDDSVNAFQQDTSSDLVIFDYDDTILPTYVLACSQKNSSGQLLDPEKISDGLERLTEAVLANLNKVIRMARLVVVTNASYDWLTQSCERYLPRIAEFFAEHSIRIISARDRLENSLLAQRHWKYFIFIDLIEEYFMDQLKGAMPFTVTSIGDGAEEREACMKLAAIFKNQKWAFKNLKFLTQPTLGCLVQQHVLLAKSFDNFFNMKSSADLCILFDKNKSRNEA
;
A
#
# COMPACT_ATOMS: atom_id res chain seq x y z
N MET A 1 12.79 79.85 -26.51
CA MET A 1 12.87 80.05 -25.04
C MET A 1 11.85 79.10 -24.43
N SER A 2 12.28 77.87 -24.11
CA SER A 2 12.50 77.37 -22.74
C SER A 2 11.14 77.11 -22.04
N ASN A 3 10.72 75.89 -21.66
CA ASN A 3 11.43 74.86 -20.92
C ASN A 3 10.87 73.44 -21.13
N VAL A 4 11.77 72.49 -20.87
CA VAL A 4 11.65 71.03 -20.72
C VAL A 4 11.16 70.67 -19.31
N VAL A 5 10.34 69.60 -19.17
CA VAL A 5 10.35 68.47 -18.21
C VAL A 5 9.15 67.59 -18.64
N GLY A 6 9.18 66.30 -18.98
CA GLY A 6 10.08 65.20 -18.64
C GLY A 6 9.38 64.25 -17.66
N CYS A 7 8.60 63.27 -18.13
CA CYS A 7 8.37 62.01 -17.40
C CYS A 7 7.80 60.90 -18.31
N ASP A 8 8.61 59.85 -18.42
CA ASP A 8 8.43 58.54 -19.05
C ASP A 8 7.16 57.79 -18.57
N SER A 9 6.43 57.09 -19.45
CA SER A 9 6.63 55.68 -19.93
C SER A 9 6.43 54.65 -18.77
N SER A 10 5.74 53.52 -18.86
CA SER A 10 5.23 52.67 -19.94
C SER A 10 4.20 51.70 -19.34
N PHE A 11 3.27 51.18 -20.15
CA PHE A 11 2.46 50.00 -19.84
C PHE A 11 3.33 48.74 -19.72
N PRO A 12 2.87 47.71 -18.98
CA PRO A 12 3.06 46.36 -19.46
C PRO A 12 1.76 45.54 -19.52
N ASN A 13 1.71 44.77 -20.61
CA ASN A 13 0.76 43.71 -20.91
C ASN A 13 0.92 42.49 -19.98
N SER A 14 -0.15 41.72 -19.94
CA SER A 14 -0.32 40.31 -19.53
C SER A 14 0.93 39.44 -19.40
N SER A 15 1.00 38.68 -18.30
CA SER A 15 1.03 37.22 -18.34
C SER A 15 0.92 36.61 -16.94
N ASP A 16 0.07 35.59 -16.85
CA ASP A 16 -0.05 34.67 -15.73
C ASP A 16 1.31 34.06 -15.34
N MET A 17 1.60 34.02 -14.04
CA MET A 17 2.68 33.21 -13.47
C MET A 17 2.08 32.20 -12.50
N GLN A 18 1.69 31.04 -13.05
CA GLN A 18 1.67 29.77 -12.34
C GLN A 18 3.10 29.46 -11.87
N MET A 19 3.34 29.50 -10.57
CA MET A 19 4.57 29.03 -9.94
C MET A 19 4.22 28.03 -8.85
N SER A 20 4.08 26.76 -9.23
CA SER A 20 3.95 25.62 -8.33
C SER A 20 4.28 24.34 -9.12
N GLY A 21 5.49 23.81 -8.97
CA GLY A 21 5.86 22.50 -9.57
C GLY A 21 7.33 22.32 -9.99
N THR A 22 8.21 23.31 -9.80
CA THR A 22 9.60 23.27 -10.31
C THR A 22 10.69 23.09 -9.25
N THR A 23 10.35 23.03 -7.96
CA THR A 23 11.37 23.11 -6.89
C THR A 23 12.07 21.76 -6.63
N LEU A 24 11.38 20.62 -6.61
CA LEU A 24 12.03 19.32 -6.39
C LEU A 24 12.72 18.78 -7.65
N ARG A 25 12.14 18.96 -8.84
CA ARG A 25 12.77 18.53 -10.12
C ARG A 25 14.10 19.22 -10.40
N ARG A 26 14.34 20.43 -9.86
CA ARG A 26 15.63 21.13 -9.98
C ARG A 26 16.72 20.58 -9.07
N LEU A 27 16.37 19.93 -7.95
CA LEU A 27 17.36 19.35 -7.03
C LEU A 27 17.97 18.04 -7.60
N GLU A 28 17.33 17.42 -8.58
CA GLU A 28 17.85 16.22 -9.27
C GLU A 28 19.06 16.54 -10.17
N ASP A 29 19.13 17.74 -10.74
CA ASP A 29 20.21 18.14 -11.66
C ASP A 29 21.55 18.42 -10.93
N GLU A 30 21.52 18.66 -9.61
CA GLU A 30 22.72 19.00 -8.83
C GLU A 30 23.37 17.80 -8.11
N ILE A 31 22.75 16.62 -8.10
CA ILE A 31 23.23 15.41 -7.39
C ILE A 31 23.78 14.39 -8.39
N SER A 32 24.80 14.78 -9.15
CA SER A 32 25.64 13.87 -9.95
C SER A 32 27.00 13.67 -9.26
N GLY A 33 26.97 13.16 -8.03
CA GLY A 33 28.17 12.77 -7.28
C GLY A 33 27.91 11.48 -6.52
N GLU A 34 28.49 10.37 -7.00
CA GLU A 34 28.43 9.08 -6.33
C GLU A 34 29.22 9.13 -5.00
N GLU A 35 28.51 9.15 -3.89
CA GLU A 35 29.06 8.77 -2.58
C GLU A 35 28.31 7.55 -2.04
N SER A 36 29.05 6.47 -1.82
CA SER A 36 28.50 5.19 -1.40
C SER A 36 28.04 5.24 0.07
N LEU A 37 26.74 5.07 0.29
CA LEU A 37 26.15 4.96 1.63
C LEU A 37 26.41 3.55 2.22
N ALA A 38 26.89 3.51 3.46
CA ALA A 38 27.13 2.27 4.20
C ALA A 38 25.82 1.47 4.40
N LYS A 39 25.77 0.27 3.82
CA LYS A 39 24.62 -0.65 3.86
C LYS A 39 24.58 -1.40 5.18
N SER A 40 23.73 -1.01 6.13
CA SER A 40 23.39 -1.89 7.26
C SER A 40 22.17 -2.74 6.88
N LYS A 41 22.43 -3.91 6.30
CA LYS A 41 21.38 -4.93 6.06
C LYS A 41 21.00 -5.55 7.40
N THR A 42 19.88 -5.12 7.96
CA THR A 42 19.32 -5.78 9.15
C THR A 42 18.38 -6.89 8.70
N VAL A 43 18.65 -8.12 9.15
CA VAL A 43 17.90 -9.33 8.79
C VAL A 43 16.89 -9.65 9.88
N VAL A 44 15.60 -9.71 9.53
CA VAL A 44 14.55 -10.23 10.43
C VAL A 44 14.44 -11.74 10.21
N ARG A 45 14.57 -12.53 11.29
CA ARG A 45 14.64 -14.00 11.25
C ARG A 45 13.36 -14.63 11.82
N VAL A 46 12.90 -15.75 11.25
CA VAL A 46 11.74 -16.53 11.77
C VAL A 46 12.07 -18.02 11.79
N PRO A 47 11.72 -18.77 12.86
CA PRO A 47 11.76 -20.23 12.87
C PRO A 47 10.63 -20.84 12.02
N ASP A 48 10.97 -21.85 11.22
CA ASP A 48 10.04 -22.61 10.40
C ASP A 48 9.09 -23.49 11.25
N ALA A 49 7.83 -23.57 10.82
CA ALA A 49 6.85 -24.57 11.22
C ALA A 49 6.00 -24.94 9.99
N VAL A 50 6.65 -25.41 8.92
CA VAL A 50 5.99 -25.93 7.73
C VAL A 50 6.36 -27.40 7.53
N GLN A 51 5.59 -28.29 8.17
CA GLN A 51 5.34 -29.61 7.61
C GLN A 51 4.04 -30.19 8.16
N ARG A 52 2.93 -29.88 7.48
CA ARG A 52 1.80 -30.79 7.19
C ARG A 52 0.69 -30.00 6.50
N CYS A 53 0.77 -29.95 5.18
CA CYS A 53 -0.43 -30.12 4.36
C CYS A 53 0.06 -30.80 3.08
N GLY A 54 0.25 -32.12 3.21
CA GLY A 54 0.37 -32.99 2.05
C GLY A 54 -1.02 -33.26 1.54
N THR A 55 -1.29 -32.88 0.29
CA THR A 55 -2.32 -33.51 -0.52
C THR A 55 -1.69 -33.79 -1.87
N THR A 56 -1.04 -34.94 -1.95
CA THR A 56 -0.85 -35.65 -3.21
C THR A 56 -2.22 -36.03 -3.73
N ALA A 57 -2.47 -35.74 -5.00
CA ALA A 57 -3.66 -36.17 -5.72
C ALA A 57 -3.70 -37.70 -5.80
N SER A 58 -4.50 -38.33 -4.95
CA SER A 58 -5.16 -39.62 -5.21
C SER A 58 -6.13 -39.90 -4.06
N GLU A 59 -7.36 -40.31 -4.41
CA GLU A 59 -8.35 -40.96 -3.54
C GLU A 59 -9.02 -40.10 -2.45
N CYS A 60 -10.23 -39.61 -2.74
CA CYS A 60 -11.40 -40.07 -2.00
C CYS A 60 -12.69 -39.70 -2.76
N SER A 61 -13.27 -40.70 -3.41
CA SER A 61 -14.61 -40.70 -3.95
C SER A 61 -15.65 -40.91 -2.84
N SER A 62 -16.85 -40.38 -3.09
CA SER A 62 -18.15 -40.66 -2.44
C SER A 62 -18.32 -40.22 -0.98
N ILE A 63 -19.23 -39.28 -0.75
CA ILE A 63 -20.54 -39.52 -0.11
C ILE A 63 -21.46 -38.31 -0.39
N SER A 64 -22.72 -38.62 -0.65
CA SER A 64 -23.83 -37.81 -1.12
C SER A 64 -24.76 -37.33 0.01
N GLU A 65 -25.51 -36.24 -0.29
CA GLU A 65 -26.88 -35.90 0.21
C GLU A 65 -27.01 -35.53 1.71
N SER A 66 -27.87 -34.61 2.18
CA SER A 66 -29.02 -33.87 1.66
C SER A 66 -29.59 -32.90 2.74
N SER A 67 -30.26 -31.84 2.27
CA SER A 67 -31.52 -31.20 2.75
C SER A 67 -31.67 -30.46 4.10
N GLU A 68 -31.96 -29.15 3.97
CA GLU A 68 -33.17 -28.39 4.35
C GLU A 68 -33.66 -28.18 5.82
N ALA A 69 -34.00 -26.91 6.09
CA ALA A 69 -35.27 -26.38 6.66
C ALA A 69 -35.25 -25.64 8.03
N HIS A 70 -35.79 -24.41 7.97
CA HIS A 70 -36.36 -23.59 9.06
C HIS A 70 -37.68 -24.20 9.61
N PRO A 71 -38.20 -23.74 10.78
CA PRO A 71 -39.27 -22.73 10.73
C PRO A 71 -39.30 -21.70 11.90
N GLU A 72 -40.17 -20.70 11.70
CA GLU A 72 -40.52 -19.50 12.47
C GLU A 72 -41.37 -19.74 13.75
N GLN A 73 -41.48 -18.70 14.59
CA GLN A 73 -42.67 -18.23 15.36
C GLN A 73 -42.25 -17.00 16.21
N ASP A 74 -42.62 -15.76 15.90
CA ASP A 74 -43.89 -15.02 16.10
C ASP A 74 -44.26 -14.73 17.57
N PHE A 75 -44.32 -13.44 17.95
CA PHE A 75 -45.29 -12.84 18.90
C PHE A 75 -45.13 -11.30 18.99
N GLY A 76 -46.15 -10.57 18.51
CA GLY A 76 -46.94 -9.67 19.38
C GLY A 76 -46.52 -8.20 19.62
N CYS A 77 -47.02 -7.35 18.72
CA CYS A 77 -47.30 -5.89 18.68
C CYS A 77 -47.48 -4.99 19.93
N THR A 78 -47.50 -3.67 19.61
CA THR A 78 -47.93 -2.43 20.30
C THR A 78 -46.82 -1.61 21.00
N GLU A 79 -46.65 -0.30 20.81
CA GLU A 79 -47.61 0.78 20.50
C GLU A 79 -46.89 2.04 19.92
N TYR A 80 -47.65 2.87 19.19
CA TYR A 80 -47.24 4.09 18.48
C TYR A 80 -46.98 5.29 19.39
N SER A 81 -45.99 6.14 19.05
CA SER A 81 -46.01 7.62 19.26
C SER A 81 -44.82 8.29 18.56
N GLU A 82 -45.09 9.17 17.60
CA GLU A 82 -44.17 10.20 17.06
C GLU A 82 -45.02 11.44 16.66
N PRO A 83 -44.45 12.65 16.43
CA PRO A 83 -43.07 13.11 16.68
C PRO A 83 -43.02 14.45 17.45
N VAL A 84 -41.85 14.84 17.97
CA VAL A 84 -41.57 16.23 18.35
C VAL A 84 -40.31 16.69 17.62
N VAL A 85 -40.52 17.59 16.67
CA VAL A 85 -39.50 18.33 15.92
C VAL A 85 -38.70 19.23 16.87
N ALA A 86 -37.38 19.06 16.86
CA ALA A 86 -36.45 20.09 17.30
C ALA A 86 -35.23 20.05 16.37
N ASP A 87 -35.09 21.12 15.58
CA ASP A 87 -33.89 21.45 14.81
C ASP A 87 -32.66 21.41 15.70
N GLN A 88 -31.66 20.60 15.32
CA GLN A 88 -30.28 20.78 15.77
C GLN A 88 -29.31 20.04 14.86
N ASP A 89 -28.75 20.83 13.93
CA ASP A 89 -27.36 20.82 13.47
C ASP A 89 -26.82 19.48 12.96
N ASP A 90 -26.94 19.26 11.64
CA ASP A 90 -26.15 18.29 10.88
C ASP A 90 -24.67 18.67 10.89
N SER A 91 -24.01 18.52 12.04
CA SER A 91 -22.56 18.41 12.07
C SER A 91 -22.20 17.02 11.59
N VAL A 92 -22.02 16.89 10.28
CA VAL A 92 -21.30 15.78 9.66
C VAL A 92 -20.03 15.52 10.48
N ASN A 93 -19.99 14.38 11.17
CA ASN A 93 -18.81 13.87 11.84
C ASN A 93 -17.78 13.53 10.76
N ALA A 94 -17.07 14.56 10.28
CA ALA A 94 -15.79 14.38 9.64
C ALA A 94 -14.91 13.74 10.69
N PHE A 95 -14.59 12.45 10.52
CA PHE A 95 -13.49 11.83 11.23
C PHE A 95 -12.24 12.64 10.93
N GLN A 96 -11.97 13.65 11.75
CA GLN A 96 -10.69 14.31 11.83
C GLN A 96 -9.74 13.24 12.38
N GLN A 97 -9.13 12.47 11.47
CA GLN A 97 -7.89 11.78 11.77
C GLN A 97 -6.96 12.86 12.30
N ASP A 98 -6.69 12.84 13.61
CA ASP A 98 -5.52 13.51 14.18
C ASP A 98 -4.34 13.07 13.32
N THR A 99 -3.89 13.98 12.45
CA THR A 99 -3.07 13.63 11.30
C THR A 99 -1.70 13.23 11.80
N SER A 100 -1.49 11.93 11.95
CA SER A 100 -0.14 11.38 11.89
C SER A 100 0.55 11.94 10.65
N SER A 101 1.75 12.47 10.85
CA SER A 101 2.62 12.93 9.78
C SER A 101 3.21 11.78 8.96
N ASP A 102 2.92 10.52 9.27
CA ASP A 102 3.58 9.41 8.61
C ASP A 102 2.76 8.90 7.42
N LEU A 103 3.47 8.50 6.37
CA LEU A 103 2.92 7.92 5.16
C LEU A 103 3.36 6.47 5.04
N VAL A 104 2.41 5.57 4.84
CA VAL A 104 2.66 4.16 4.57
C VAL A 104 2.11 3.83 3.19
N ILE A 105 3.00 3.32 2.33
CA ILE A 105 2.72 2.94 0.96
C ILE A 105 2.81 1.42 0.85
N PHE A 106 1.71 0.78 0.47
CA PHE A 106 1.68 -0.65 0.14
C PHE A 106 1.66 -0.84 -1.37
N ASP A 107 2.44 -1.79 -1.85
CA ASP A 107 2.19 -2.41 -3.15
C ASP A 107 0.97 -3.35 -3.10
N TYR A 108 0.45 -3.70 -4.26
CA TYR A 108 -0.72 -4.55 -4.40
C TYR A 108 -0.38 -5.95 -4.92
N ASP A 109 0.19 -6.05 -6.11
CA ASP A 109 0.48 -7.34 -6.76
C ASP A 109 1.63 -8.06 -6.03
N ASP A 110 1.47 -9.36 -5.79
CA ASP A 110 2.38 -10.22 -4.99
C ASP A 110 2.73 -9.69 -3.58
N THR A 111 1.98 -8.68 -3.12
CA THR A 111 2.11 -8.04 -1.82
C THR A 111 0.80 -8.14 -1.02
N ILE A 112 -0.33 -7.69 -1.57
CA ILE A 112 -1.67 -7.87 -0.98
C ILE A 112 -2.40 -9.00 -1.70
N LEU A 113 -2.41 -8.97 -3.03
CA LEU A 113 -2.95 -10.02 -3.88
C LEU A 113 -1.83 -10.99 -4.29
N PRO A 114 -1.99 -12.32 -4.15
CA PRO A 114 -0.98 -13.29 -4.56
C PRO A 114 -1.04 -13.53 -6.08
N THR A 115 -0.82 -12.47 -6.88
CA THR A 115 -1.00 -12.44 -8.34
C THR A 115 -0.21 -13.55 -9.05
N TYR A 116 1.03 -13.84 -8.64
CA TYR A 116 1.83 -14.93 -9.18
C TYR A 116 1.19 -16.30 -8.95
N VAL A 117 0.68 -16.56 -7.74
CA VAL A 117 -0.01 -17.82 -7.42
C VAL A 117 -1.23 -17.96 -8.30
N LEU A 118 -2.04 -16.90 -8.43
CA LEU A 118 -3.22 -16.88 -9.30
C LEU A 118 -2.85 -17.11 -10.78
N ALA A 119 -1.72 -16.59 -11.25
CA ALA A 119 -1.26 -16.77 -12.63
C ALA A 119 -0.69 -18.18 -12.90
N CYS A 120 0.11 -18.75 -12.00
CA CYS A 120 0.65 -20.12 -12.14
C CYS A 120 -0.45 -21.17 -12.18
N SER A 121 -1.46 -20.94 -11.37
CA SER A 121 -2.68 -21.70 -11.23
C SER A 121 -3.50 -21.82 -12.53
N GLN A 122 -3.44 -20.80 -13.40
CA GLN A 122 -4.07 -20.80 -14.72
C GLN A 122 -3.32 -21.62 -15.78
N LYS A 123 -2.04 -21.96 -15.54
CA LYS A 123 -1.18 -22.67 -16.50
C LYS A 123 -1.27 -24.20 -16.39
N ASN A 124 -2.07 -24.73 -15.47
CA ASN A 124 -2.33 -26.17 -15.40
C ASN A 124 -3.13 -26.60 -16.64
N SER A 125 -2.90 -27.83 -17.11
CA SER A 125 -3.14 -28.37 -18.47
C SER A 125 -4.53 -28.19 -19.11
N SER A 126 -5.50 -27.68 -18.37
CA SER A 126 -6.88 -27.45 -18.79
C SER A 126 -7.21 -25.98 -19.13
N GLY A 127 -6.30 -25.02 -18.90
CA GLY A 127 -6.51 -23.60 -19.23
C GLY A 127 -7.69 -22.94 -18.50
N GLN A 128 -8.25 -23.59 -17.48
CA GLN A 128 -9.30 -23.04 -16.64
C GLN A 128 -8.67 -22.19 -15.54
N LEU A 129 -9.26 -21.02 -15.28
CA LEU A 129 -9.00 -20.23 -14.07
C LEU A 129 -9.07 -21.15 -12.86
N LEU A 130 -8.13 -21.04 -11.90
CA LEU A 130 -8.34 -21.73 -10.64
C LEU A 130 -9.64 -21.20 -10.04
N ASP A 131 -10.53 -22.15 -9.76
CA ASP A 131 -11.71 -21.89 -8.98
C ASP A 131 -11.27 -21.31 -7.62
N PRO A 132 -11.67 -20.08 -7.27
CA PRO A 132 -11.42 -19.50 -5.96
C PRO A 132 -11.76 -20.46 -4.82
N GLU A 133 -12.74 -21.35 -4.99
CA GLU A 133 -13.09 -22.37 -4.00
C GLU A 133 -11.90 -23.26 -3.60
N LYS A 134 -10.99 -23.57 -4.54
CA LYS A 134 -9.84 -24.47 -4.27
C LYS A 134 -8.74 -23.84 -3.43
N ILE A 135 -8.67 -22.51 -3.41
CA ILE A 135 -7.68 -21.76 -2.62
C ILE A 135 -8.33 -20.84 -1.58
N SER A 136 -9.65 -20.94 -1.41
CA SER A 136 -10.50 -20.12 -0.55
C SER A 136 -9.93 -20.00 0.87
N ASP A 137 -9.66 -21.12 1.53
CA ASP A 137 -9.10 -21.13 2.89
C ASP A 137 -7.75 -20.39 2.98
N GLY A 138 -6.94 -20.49 1.93
CA GLY A 138 -5.64 -19.80 1.86
C GLY A 138 -5.80 -18.30 1.65
N LEU A 139 -6.75 -17.89 0.79
CA LEU A 139 -7.08 -16.49 0.55
C LEU A 139 -7.73 -15.84 1.78
N GLU A 140 -8.55 -16.58 2.52
CA GLU A 140 -9.17 -16.10 3.76
C GLU A 140 -8.11 -15.86 4.85
N ARG A 141 -7.17 -16.80 5.02
CA ARG A 141 -6.03 -16.63 5.92
C ARG A 141 -5.13 -15.46 5.53
N LEU A 142 -4.95 -15.25 4.22
CA LEU A 142 -4.22 -14.09 3.71
C LEU A 142 -4.97 -12.79 4.03
N THR A 143 -6.27 -12.77 3.77
CA THR A 143 -7.16 -11.64 4.05
C THR A 143 -7.06 -11.22 5.51
N GLU A 144 -7.18 -12.15 6.45
CA GLU A 144 -7.00 -11.88 7.88
C GLU A 144 -5.63 -11.29 8.22
N ALA A 145 -4.56 -11.88 7.66
CA ALA A 145 -3.20 -11.41 7.92
C ALA A 145 -2.93 -10.01 7.34
N VAL A 146 -3.48 -9.70 6.15
CA VAL A 146 -3.37 -8.37 5.53
C VAL A 146 -4.16 -7.35 6.35
N LEU A 147 -5.44 -7.62 6.64
CA LEU A 147 -6.31 -6.74 7.40
C LEU A 147 -5.74 -6.43 8.79
N ALA A 148 -5.11 -7.39 9.46
CA ALA A 148 -4.44 -7.17 10.74
C ALA A 148 -3.34 -6.10 10.67
N ASN A 149 -2.64 -6.00 9.54
CA ASN A 149 -1.63 -4.96 9.31
C ASN A 149 -2.26 -3.63 8.90
N LEU A 150 -3.17 -3.65 7.91
CA LEU A 150 -3.80 -2.42 7.42
C LEU A 150 -4.56 -1.68 8.53
N ASN A 151 -5.30 -2.41 9.39
CA ASN A 151 -5.98 -1.86 10.56
C ASN A 151 -5.03 -1.15 11.54
N LYS A 152 -3.82 -1.67 11.73
CA LYS A 152 -2.82 -1.02 12.59
C LYS A 152 -2.25 0.23 11.92
N VAL A 153 -1.98 0.16 10.62
CA VAL A 153 -1.43 1.29 9.85
C VAL A 153 -2.37 2.49 9.87
N ILE A 154 -3.67 2.31 9.57
CA ILE A 154 -4.63 3.43 9.48
C ILE A 154 -4.83 4.19 10.80
N ARG A 155 -4.46 3.58 11.94
CA ARG A 155 -4.52 4.20 13.27
C ARG A 155 -3.33 5.09 13.56
N MET A 156 -2.23 4.92 12.82
CA MET A 156 -0.95 5.58 13.12
C MET A 156 -0.34 6.34 11.96
N ALA A 157 -0.87 6.21 10.75
CA ALA A 157 -0.32 6.78 9.53
C ALA A 157 -1.37 6.86 8.44
N ARG A 158 -1.10 7.70 7.43
CA ARG A 158 -1.86 7.71 6.20
C ARG A 158 -1.48 6.50 5.35
N LEU A 159 -2.44 5.66 5.01
CA LEU A 159 -2.26 4.50 4.14
C LEU A 159 -2.59 4.85 2.69
N VAL A 160 -1.69 4.50 1.77
CA VAL A 160 -1.89 4.59 0.32
C VAL A 160 -1.47 3.28 -0.33
N VAL A 161 -2.23 2.81 -1.32
CA VAL A 161 -1.86 1.67 -2.15
C VAL A 161 -1.34 2.17 -3.49
N VAL A 162 -0.16 1.73 -3.91
CA VAL A 162 0.48 2.11 -5.19
C VAL A 162 0.87 0.86 -5.96
N THR A 163 0.28 0.66 -7.13
CA THR A 163 0.56 -0.50 -8.02
C THR A 163 1.07 -0.06 -9.40
N ASN A 164 1.87 -0.92 -10.04
CA ASN A 164 2.23 -0.80 -11.46
C ASN A 164 1.20 -1.50 -12.39
N ALA A 165 0.15 -2.11 -11.85
CA ALA A 165 -1.00 -2.58 -12.62
C ALA A 165 -2.01 -1.46 -12.85
N SER A 166 -3.02 -1.69 -13.70
CA SER A 166 -4.12 -0.72 -13.88
C SER A 166 -5.05 -0.69 -12.66
N TYR A 167 -5.72 0.44 -12.46
CA TYR A 167 -6.73 0.59 -11.42
C TYR A 167 -7.89 -0.39 -11.60
N ASP A 168 -8.32 -0.60 -12.85
CA ASP A 168 -9.37 -1.56 -13.21
C ASP A 168 -8.99 -2.98 -12.81
N TRP A 169 -7.72 -3.38 -13.02
CA TRP A 169 -7.23 -4.70 -12.59
C TRP A 169 -7.28 -4.84 -11.08
N LEU A 170 -6.77 -3.85 -10.35
CA LEU A 170 -6.76 -3.88 -8.89
C LEU A 170 -8.17 -4.00 -8.34
N THR A 171 -9.11 -3.18 -8.81
CA THR A 171 -10.49 -3.17 -8.32
C THR A 171 -11.18 -4.51 -8.57
N GLN A 172 -11.18 -4.99 -9.82
CA GLN A 172 -11.84 -6.25 -10.18
C GLN A 172 -11.22 -7.47 -9.50
N SER A 173 -9.89 -7.49 -9.36
CA SER A 173 -9.19 -8.59 -8.69
C SER A 173 -9.41 -8.58 -7.18
N CYS A 174 -9.47 -7.39 -6.56
CA CYS A 174 -9.69 -7.26 -5.12
C CYS A 174 -11.11 -7.72 -4.76
N GLU A 175 -12.13 -7.25 -5.49
CA GLU A 175 -13.53 -7.69 -5.30
C GLU A 175 -13.68 -9.21 -5.50
N ARG A 176 -12.99 -9.78 -6.50
CA ARG A 176 -13.12 -11.21 -6.81
C ARG A 176 -12.42 -12.12 -5.81
N TYR A 177 -11.19 -11.77 -5.41
CA TYR A 177 -10.33 -12.70 -4.66
C TYR A 177 -10.16 -12.32 -3.18
N LEU A 178 -10.39 -11.06 -2.82
CA LEU A 178 -10.17 -10.50 -1.48
C LEU A 178 -11.29 -9.51 -1.09
N PRO A 179 -12.58 -9.91 -1.14
CA PRO A 179 -13.71 -8.99 -1.03
C PRO A 179 -13.71 -8.16 0.27
N ARG A 180 -13.29 -8.75 1.39
CA ARG A 180 -13.19 -8.03 2.68
C ARG A 180 -12.09 -6.96 2.69
N ILE A 181 -11.06 -7.10 1.85
CA ILE A 181 -10.05 -6.05 1.65
C ILE A 181 -10.63 -4.93 0.79
N ALA A 182 -11.43 -5.26 -0.23
CA ALA A 182 -12.13 -4.27 -1.03
C ALA A 182 -13.10 -3.45 -0.17
N GLU A 183 -13.87 -4.11 0.70
CA GLU A 183 -14.72 -3.47 1.71
C GLU A 183 -13.90 -2.55 2.63
N PHE A 184 -12.78 -3.03 3.17
CA PHE A 184 -11.89 -2.22 3.99
C PHE A 184 -11.35 -0.98 3.25
N PHE A 185 -10.98 -1.13 1.97
CA PHE A 185 -10.54 0.01 1.16
C PHE A 185 -11.64 1.05 0.98
N ALA A 186 -12.88 0.62 0.75
CA ALA A 186 -14.02 1.51 0.62
C ALA A 186 -14.38 2.18 1.96
N GLU A 187 -14.52 1.40 3.03
CA GLU A 187 -14.91 1.87 4.37
C GLU A 187 -13.96 2.96 4.89
N HIS A 188 -12.65 2.76 4.72
CA HIS A 188 -11.64 3.70 5.18
C HIS A 188 -11.19 4.71 4.12
N SER A 189 -11.85 4.74 2.95
CA SER A 189 -11.49 5.62 1.84
C SER A 189 -9.99 5.56 1.49
N ILE A 190 -9.43 4.34 1.45
CA ILE A 190 -8.01 4.12 1.19
C ILE A 190 -7.68 4.59 -0.23
N ARG A 191 -6.73 5.52 -0.33
CA ARG A 191 -6.30 6.02 -1.63
C ARG A 191 -5.53 4.95 -2.38
N ILE A 192 -6.00 4.62 -3.58
CA ILE A 192 -5.34 3.70 -4.51
C ILE A 192 -4.81 4.51 -5.69
N ILE A 193 -3.57 4.24 -6.09
CA ILE A 193 -2.92 4.87 -7.23
C ILE A 193 -2.36 3.79 -8.16
N SER A 194 -2.89 3.74 -9.38
CA SER A 194 -2.21 3.06 -10.47
C SER A 194 -1.13 3.96 -11.04
N ALA A 195 0.12 3.57 -10.86
CA ALA A 195 1.26 4.24 -11.48
C ALA A 195 1.24 4.05 -13.01
N ARG A 196 0.71 2.92 -13.48
CA ARG A 196 0.51 2.64 -14.90
C ARG A 196 -0.45 3.62 -15.54
N ASP A 197 -1.68 3.72 -15.04
CA ASP A 197 -2.71 4.56 -15.66
C ASP A 197 -2.29 6.03 -15.69
N ARG A 198 -1.45 6.46 -14.73
CA ARG A 198 -0.88 7.82 -14.68
C ARG A 198 0.29 8.04 -15.63
N LEU A 199 1.15 7.05 -15.82
CA LEU A 199 2.48 7.26 -16.42
C LEU A 199 2.76 6.40 -17.65
N GLU A 200 1.87 5.50 -18.07
CA GLU A 200 2.11 4.61 -19.22
C GLU A 200 2.30 5.36 -20.54
N ASN A 201 1.68 6.54 -20.68
CA ASN A 201 1.82 7.42 -21.84
C ASN A 201 2.98 8.42 -21.70
N SER A 202 3.75 8.35 -20.61
CA SER A 202 4.95 9.17 -20.43
C SER A 202 6.16 8.55 -21.14
N LEU A 203 7.25 9.32 -21.27
CA LEU A 203 8.53 8.80 -21.78
C LEU A 203 9.34 8.04 -20.70
N LEU A 204 8.78 7.86 -19.50
CA LEU A 204 9.46 7.26 -18.36
C LEU A 204 9.39 5.74 -18.42
N ALA A 205 10.53 5.09 -18.21
CA ALA A 205 10.57 3.64 -18.04
C ALA A 205 9.77 3.21 -16.79
N GLN A 206 9.05 2.08 -16.88
CA GLN A 206 8.19 1.55 -15.81
C GLN A 206 8.87 1.48 -14.43
N ARG A 207 10.15 1.10 -14.40
CA ARG A 207 10.96 1.06 -13.17
C ARG A 207 11.00 2.39 -12.39
N HIS A 208 10.67 3.51 -13.02
CA HIS A 208 10.65 4.83 -12.40
C HIS A 208 9.25 5.31 -12.03
N TRP A 209 8.18 4.62 -12.43
CA TRP A 209 6.82 5.10 -12.21
C TRP A 209 6.52 5.30 -10.72
N LYS A 210 6.79 4.29 -9.88
CA LYS A 210 6.57 4.40 -8.43
C LYS A 210 7.41 5.52 -7.79
N TYR A 211 8.61 5.79 -8.28
CA TYR A 211 9.44 6.90 -7.79
C TYR A 211 8.73 8.25 -7.97
N PHE A 212 8.20 8.51 -9.17
CA PHE A 212 7.46 9.75 -9.42
C PHE A 212 6.15 9.83 -8.64
N ILE A 213 5.42 8.71 -8.52
CA ILE A 213 4.21 8.68 -7.68
C ILE A 213 4.53 8.98 -6.22
N PHE A 214 5.66 8.49 -5.69
CA PHE A 214 6.05 8.76 -4.30
C PHE A 214 6.44 10.23 -4.10
N ILE A 215 7.10 10.86 -5.09
CA ILE A 215 7.35 12.31 -5.09
C ILE A 215 6.02 13.07 -5.02
N ASP A 216 5.07 12.76 -5.92
CA ASP A 216 3.76 13.43 -5.96
C ASP A 216 3.02 13.30 -4.62
N LEU A 217 3.05 12.12 -4.00
CA LEU A 217 2.46 11.89 -2.67
C LEU A 217 3.12 12.73 -1.57
N ILE A 218 4.45 12.85 -1.61
CA ILE A 218 5.19 13.68 -0.65
C ILE A 218 4.86 15.15 -0.84
N GLU A 219 4.86 15.64 -2.08
CA GLU A 219 4.51 17.02 -2.39
C GLU A 219 3.08 17.36 -1.99
N GLU A 220 2.12 16.45 -2.22
CA GLU A 220 0.72 16.66 -1.90
C GLU A 220 0.46 16.72 -0.40
N TYR A 221 0.98 15.76 0.37
CA TYR A 221 0.65 15.61 1.79
C TYR A 221 1.59 16.35 2.72
N PHE A 222 2.83 16.60 2.29
CA PHE A 222 3.88 17.10 3.16
C PHE A 222 4.42 18.46 2.75
N MET A 223 3.74 19.20 1.86
CA MET A 223 4.15 20.55 1.45
C MET A 223 4.38 21.49 2.64
N ASP A 224 3.59 21.37 3.69
CA ASP A 224 3.71 22.24 4.86
C ASP A 224 4.74 21.71 5.88
N GLN A 225 4.89 20.39 6.06
CA GLN A 225 6.04 19.85 6.82
C GLN A 225 7.38 20.14 6.12
N LEU A 226 7.41 20.16 4.78
CA LEU A 226 8.55 20.60 3.96
C LEU A 226 8.99 22.02 4.32
N LYS A 227 8.03 22.92 4.62
CA LYS A 227 8.31 24.31 5.03
C LYS A 227 8.64 24.42 6.52
N GLY A 228 8.04 23.58 7.37
CA GLY A 228 8.14 23.64 8.82
C GLY A 228 9.24 22.78 9.46
N ALA A 229 9.96 21.96 8.69
CA ALA A 229 11.00 21.04 9.15
C ALA A 229 10.56 20.03 10.24
N MET A 230 9.27 19.65 10.22
CA MET A 230 8.74 18.63 11.13
C MET A 230 9.23 17.24 10.70
N PRO A 231 9.60 16.37 11.66
CA PRO A 231 9.98 15.01 11.33
C PRO A 231 8.77 14.23 10.80
N PHE A 232 9.00 13.38 9.80
CA PHE A 232 8.03 12.40 9.37
C PHE A 232 8.69 11.17 8.77
N THR A 233 7.90 10.10 8.65
CA THR A 233 8.34 8.82 8.10
C THR A 233 7.56 8.46 6.83
N VAL A 234 8.28 8.07 5.78
CA VAL A 234 7.69 7.32 4.65
C VAL A 234 8.09 5.86 4.78
N THR A 235 7.09 4.98 4.83
CA THR A 235 7.30 3.53 4.86
C THR A 235 6.75 2.91 3.60
N SER A 236 7.58 2.20 2.85
CA SER A 236 7.22 1.46 1.64
C SER A 236 7.27 -0.04 1.92
N ILE A 237 6.22 -0.77 1.52
CA ILE A 237 6.11 -2.23 1.68
C ILE A 237 5.68 -2.83 0.36
N GLY A 238 6.47 -3.77 -0.17
CA GLY A 238 6.16 -4.45 -1.43
C GLY A 238 7.14 -5.56 -1.79
N ASP A 239 6.80 -6.34 -2.80
CA ASP A 239 7.60 -7.46 -3.28
C ASP A 239 8.43 -7.13 -4.55
N GLY A 240 8.24 -5.98 -5.18
CA GLY A 240 9.05 -5.54 -6.31
C GLY A 240 10.40 -4.93 -5.93
N ALA A 241 11.23 -4.65 -6.93
CA ALA A 241 12.44 -3.84 -6.72
C ALA A 241 12.14 -2.34 -6.83
N GLU A 242 11.05 -1.98 -7.49
CA GLU A 242 10.67 -0.64 -7.94
C GLU A 242 10.23 0.25 -6.77
N GLU A 243 9.42 -0.24 -5.84
CA GLU A 243 9.05 0.48 -4.62
C GLU A 243 10.23 0.64 -3.66
N ARG A 244 11.11 -0.36 -3.60
CA ARG A 244 12.36 -0.27 -2.85
C ARG A 244 13.27 0.79 -3.45
N GLU A 245 13.48 0.77 -4.77
CA GLU A 245 14.29 1.75 -5.48
C GLU A 245 13.73 3.16 -5.29
N ALA A 246 12.41 3.34 -5.44
CA ALA A 246 11.71 4.60 -5.20
C ALA A 246 11.96 5.12 -3.78
N CYS A 247 11.72 4.30 -2.76
CA CYS A 247 11.90 4.68 -1.36
C CYS A 247 13.36 5.05 -1.04
N MET A 248 14.32 4.27 -1.53
CA MET A 248 15.75 4.50 -1.23
C MET A 248 16.34 5.70 -1.99
N LYS A 249 15.84 6.01 -3.19
CA LYS A 249 16.17 7.25 -3.89
C LYS A 249 15.72 8.47 -3.10
N LEU A 250 14.49 8.47 -2.60
CA LEU A 250 13.98 9.54 -1.75
C LEU A 250 14.79 9.67 -0.46
N ALA A 251 15.14 8.56 0.18
CA ALA A 251 16.01 8.56 1.35
C ALA A 251 17.35 9.27 1.09
N ALA A 252 17.94 9.11 -0.10
CA ALA A 252 19.17 9.76 -0.49
C ALA A 252 18.99 11.28 -0.73
N ILE A 253 17.89 11.67 -1.39
CA ILE A 253 17.55 13.07 -1.67
C ILE A 253 17.34 13.84 -0.36
N PHE A 254 16.62 13.24 0.59
CA PHE A 254 16.27 13.88 1.85
C PHE A 254 17.20 13.52 3.01
N LYS A 255 18.42 13.03 2.75
CA LYS A 255 19.37 12.54 3.78
C LYS A 255 19.74 13.58 4.85
N ASN A 256 19.65 14.87 4.52
CA ASN A 256 19.98 15.97 5.42
C ASN A 256 18.75 16.52 6.18
N GLN A 257 17.56 15.95 5.94
CA GLN A 257 16.32 16.30 6.64
C GLN A 257 16.12 15.39 7.84
N LYS A 258 15.21 15.77 8.75
CA LYS A 258 14.80 14.94 9.90
C LYS A 258 13.84 13.81 9.52
N TRP A 259 13.86 13.38 8.27
CA TRP A 259 12.89 12.45 7.71
C TRP A 259 13.44 11.03 7.72
N ALA A 260 12.56 10.06 7.94
CA ALA A 260 12.90 8.65 7.91
C ALA A 260 12.25 7.98 6.70
N PHE A 261 13.02 7.17 5.99
CA PHE A 261 12.55 6.37 4.86
C PHE A 261 12.78 4.91 5.16
N LYS A 262 11.70 4.14 5.25
CA LYS A 262 11.74 2.72 5.60
C LYS A 262 11.21 1.91 4.45
N ASN A 263 12.01 0.98 3.96
CA ASN A 263 11.57 -0.02 3.01
C ASN A 263 11.50 -1.39 3.70
N LEU A 264 10.41 -2.12 3.49
CA LEU A 264 10.29 -3.53 3.82
C LEU A 264 9.98 -4.32 2.55
N LYS A 265 11.01 -5.01 2.04
CA LYS A 265 10.93 -5.86 0.87
C LYS A 265 10.38 -7.24 1.26
N PHE A 266 9.24 -7.61 0.69
CA PHE A 266 8.71 -8.98 0.73
C PHE A 266 9.46 -9.87 -0.28
N LEU A 267 9.29 -11.18 -0.19
CA LEU A 267 9.73 -12.14 -1.19
C LEU A 267 9.01 -11.87 -2.50
N THR A 268 9.77 -11.79 -3.59
CA THR A 268 9.22 -11.71 -4.95
C THR A 268 8.51 -13.01 -5.31
N GLN A 269 7.32 -12.91 -5.91
CA GLN A 269 6.52 -14.07 -6.36
C GLN A 269 6.34 -15.14 -5.26
N PRO A 270 5.81 -14.77 -4.08
CA PRO A 270 5.70 -15.68 -2.96
C PRO A 270 4.64 -16.76 -3.23
N THR A 271 4.81 -17.94 -2.64
CA THR A 271 3.68 -18.87 -2.50
C THR A 271 2.62 -18.25 -1.57
N LEU A 272 1.37 -18.70 -1.66
CA LEU A 272 0.28 -18.20 -0.82
C LEU A 272 0.62 -18.34 0.67
N GLY A 273 1.13 -19.50 1.08
CA GLY A 273 1.57 -19.73 2.46
C GLY A 273 2.72 -18.81 2.88
N CYS A 274 3.70 -18.57 2.00
CA CYS A 274 4.77 -17.61 2.27
C CYS A 274 4.20 -16.20 2.45
N LEU A 275 3.29 -15.73 1.59
CA LEU A 275 2.71 -14.39 1.69
C LEU A 275 1.93 -14.20 3.00
N VAL A 276 1.14 -15.19 3.41
CA VAL A 276 0.49 -15.20 4.73
C VAL A 276 1.52 -15.03 5.85
N GLN A 277 2.61 -15.83 5.83
CA GLN A 277 3.64 -15.75 6.87
C GLN A 277 4.37 -14.41 6.88
N GLN A 278 4.56 -13.76 5.72
CA GLN A 278 5.16 -12.43 5.65
C GLN A 278 4.30 -11.37 6.34
N HIS A 279 2.98 -11.40 6.12
CA HIS A 279 2.04 -10.52 6.81
C HIS A 279 1.95 -10.83 8.31
N VAL A 280 1.94 -12.10 8.70
CA VAL A 280 1.97 -12.49 10.12
C VAL A 280 3.24 -12.01 10.80
N LEU A 281 4.39 -12.09 10.12
CA LEU A 281 5.65 -11.57 10.63
C LEU A 281 5.59 -10.05 10.81
N LEU A 282 5.13 -9.32 9.79
CA LEU A 282 4.94 -7.88 9.87
C LEU A 282 4.02 -7.49 11.03
N ALA A 283 2.92 -8.22 11.24
CA ALA A 283 1.98 -7.93 12.32
C ALA A 283 2.61 -8.15 13.71
N LYS A 284 3.51 -9.14 13.84
CA LYS A 284 4.26 -9.45 15.07
C LYS A 284 5.39 -8.46 15.33
N SER A 285 6.07 -7.98 14.29
CA SER A 285 7.15 -7.00 14.40
C SER A 285 6.69 -5.55 14.22
N PHE A 286 5.38 -5.32 14.12
CA PHE A 286 4.78 -4.04 13.72
C PHE A 286 5.35 -2.87 14.53
N ASP A 287 5.23 -2.91 15.85
CA ASP A 287 5.70 -1.83 16.72
C ASP A 287 7.21 -1.61 16.60
N ASN A 288 7.99 -2.69 16.51
CA ASN A 288 9.44 -2.61 16.37
C ASN A 288 9.85 -1.96 15.05
N PHE A 289 9.13 -2.22 13.95
CA PHE A 289 9.44 -1.68 12.62
C PHE A 289 8.93 -0.24 12.47
N PHE A 290 7.67 0.01 12.79
CA PHE A 290 7.04 1.30 12.59
C PHE A 290 7.53 2.36 13.61
N ASN A 291 7.95 1.97 14.83
CA ASN A 291 8.51 2.93 15.80
C ASN A 291 10.01 3.24 15.59
N MET A 292 10.69 2.62 14.62
CA MET A 292 12.08 2.97 14.30
C MET A 292 12.16 4.46 13.90
N LYS A 293 13.08 5.23 14.49
CA LYS A 293 13.24 6.66 14.14
C LYS A 293 14.19 6.90 12.96
N SER A 294 14.97 5.90 12.59
CA SER A 294 15.91 5.98 11.48
C SER A 294 15.33 5.37 10.21
N SER A 295 15.84 5.82 9.07
CA SER A 295 15.66 5.12 7.80
C SER A 295 16.14 3.66 7.90
N ALA A 296 15.50 2.77 7.15
CA ALA A 296 15.81 1.34 7.16
C ALA A 296 15.54 0.71 5.79
N ASP A 297 16.37 -0.24 5.36
CA ASP A 297 16.14 -1.06 4.16
C ASP A 297 16.15 -2.52 4.61
N LEU A 298 14.96 -3.07 4.87
CA LEU A 298 14.74 -4.41 5.40
C LEU A 298 14.19 -5.33 4.32
N CYS A 299 14.43 -6.63 4.48
CA CYS A 299 13.91 -7.67 3.61
C CYS A 299 13.52 -8.89 4.43
N ILE A 300 12.38 -9.51 4.10
CA ILE A 300 11.97 -10.79 4.68
C ILE A 300 12.71 -11.93 3.97
N LEU A 301 13.36 -12.80 4.74
CA LEU A 301 14.04 -13.99 4.27
C LEU A 301 13.50 -15.21 5.01
N PHE A 302 13.25 -16.30 4.27
CA PHE A 302 12.94 -17.61 4.86
C PHE A 302 14.21 -18.47 4.85
N ASP A 303 14.55 -19.06 5.99
CA ASP A 303 15.70 -19.94 6.10
C ASP A 303 15.36 -21.34 5.56
N LYS A 304 16.07 -21.76 4.52
CA LYS A 304 15.88 -23.08 3.88
C LYS A 304 16.50 -24.23 4.68
N ASN A 305 17.25 -23.96 5.75
CA ASN A 305 18.15 -24.96 6.35
C ASN A 305 17.62 -25.70 7.58
N LYS A 306 16.43 -25.36 8.11
CA LYS A 306 15.94 -26.00 9.34
C LYS A 306 15.29 -27.38 9.14
N SER A 307 15.00 -27.77 7.90
CA SER A 307 14.40 -29.06 7.54
C SER A 307 15.41 -30.19 7.27
N ARG A 308 16.73 -29.94 7.40
CA ARG A 308 17.79 -30.96 7.16
C ARG A 308 18.39 -31.60 8.41
N ASN A 309 18.06 -31.13 9.61
CA ASN A 309 18.64 -31.63 10.86
C ASN A 309 17.66 -32.43 11.73
N GLU A 310 16.48 -32.79 11.21
CA GLU A 310 15.47 -33.59 11.92
C GLU A 310 15.03 -34.84 11.12
N ALA A 311 15.87 -35.35 10.22
CA ALA A 311 15.67 -36.62 9.52
C ALA A 311 16.81 -37.61 9.82
#